data_AF-A0A838UTY9-F1
#
_entry.id   AF-A0A838UTY9-F1
#
_cell.length_a   1.000
_cell.length_b   1.000
_cell.length_c   1.000
_cell.angle_alpha   90.00
_cell.angle_beta   90.00
_cell.angle_gamma   90.00
#
_symmetry.space_group_name_H-M   'P 1'
#
loop_
_entity.id
_entity.type
_entity.pdbx_description
1 polymer ?
#
loop_
_entity_poly.entity_id
_entity_poly.type
_entity_poly.pdbx_seq_one_letter_code
_entity_poly.pdbx_strand_id
1 'polypeptide(L)'
;MLQLAVPLRIMSIQDRGGVTAADFARVAAYNEDFAGEQGVYLLFRAPQEGVTAQLFNKLCDAVAVMAFLPGGITIFGDQYQATSYIPLTAQDAALETEA
;
A
#
# COMPACT_ATOMS: atom_id res chain seq x y z
N MET A 1 10.12 6.08 -8.88
CA MET A 1 8.93 6.94 -8.91
C MET A 1 7.73 6.16 -8.39
N LEU A 2 6.96 6.73 -7.45
CA LEU A 2 5.76 6.09 -6.89
C LEU A 2 4.68 5.83 -7.96
N GLN A 3 4.50 6.79 -8.86
CA GLN A 3 3.57 6.75 -9.99
C GLN A 3 3.70 5.53 -10.91
N LEU A 4 4.85 4.86 -10.91
CA LEU A 4 5.04 3.60 -11.65
C LEU A 4 5.07 2.40 -10.69
N ALA A 5 5.77 2.52 -9.57
CA ALA A 5 6.03 1.43 -8.66
C ALA A 5 4.77 0.95 -7.92
N VAL A 6 3.83 1.85 -7.64
CA VAL A 6 2.57 1.54 -6.93
C VAL A 6 1.56 0.89 -7.87
N PRO A 7 1.24 1.42 -9.07
CA PRO A 7 0.29 0.76 -9.97
C PRO A 7 0.70 -0.65 -10.37
N LEU A 8 1.99 -0.91 -10.63
CA LEU A 8 2.48 -2.25 -10.92
C LEU A 8 2.25 -3.25 -9.77
N ARG A 9 2.36 -2.78 -8.52
CA ARG A 9 2.06 -3.60 -7.34
C ARG A 9 0.56 -3.82 -7.19
N ILE A 10 -0.27 -2.81 -7.42
CA ILE A 10 -1.73 -2.96 -7.42
C ILE A 10 -2.14 -4.03 -8.45
N MET A 11 -1.63 -3.95 -9.68
CA MET A 11 -1.89 -4.95 -10.72
C MET A 11 -1.47 -6.36 -10.28
N SER A 12 -0.28 -6.50 -9.70
CA SER A 12 0.19 -7.80 -9.18
C SER A 12 -0.68 -8.34 -8.04
N ILE A 13 -1.18 -7.48 -7.17
CA ILE A 13 -2.10 -7.86 -6.08
C ILE A 13 -3.47 -8.27 -6.66
N GLN A 14 -3.96 -7.57 -7.67
CA GLN A 14 -5.21 -7.94 -8.36
C GLN A 14 -5.08 -9.30 -9.06
N ASP A 15 -3.96 -9.55 -9.74
CA ASP A 15 -3.70 -10.80 -10.48
C ASP A 15 -3.73 -12.04 -9.56
N ARG A 16 -3.29 -11.90 -8.30
CA ARG A 16 -3.35 -12.96 -7.29
C ARG A 16 -4.67 -13.05 -6.50
N GLY A 17 -5.71 -12.32 -6.91
CA GLY A 17 -7.03 -12.36 -6.28
C GLY A 17 -7.30 -11.31 -5.19
N GLY A 18 -6.48 -10.26 -5.11
CA GLY A 18 -6.67 -9.14 -4.18
C GLY A 18 -5.79 -9.20 -2.92
N VAL A 19 -6.01 -8.24 -2.02
CA VAL A 19 -5.33 -8.18 -0.72
C VAL A 19 -5.86 -9.23 0.24
N THR A 20 -5.04 -9.63 1.20
CA THR A 20 -5.43 -10.55 2.27
C THR A 20 -5.25 -9.89 3.63
N ALA A 21 -5.82 -10.48 4.68
CA ALA A 21 -5.56 -10.02 6.05
C ALA A 21 -4.06 -10.06 6.41
N ALA A 22 -3.32 -11.02 5.84
CA ALA A 22 -1.87 -11.11 6.02
C ALA A 22 -1.12 -9.95 5.36
N ASP A 23 -1.62 -9.42 4.23
CA ASP A 23 -1.04 -8.24 3.60
C ASP A 23 -1.17 -7.01 4.49
N PHE A 24 -2.35 -6.79 5.06
CA PHE A 24 -2.58 -5.70 6.00
C PHE A 24 -1.70 -5.82 7.25
N ALA A 25 -1.62 -7.02 7.85
CA ALA A 25 -0.75 -7.25 9.01
C ALA A 25 0.73 -6.98 8.69
N ARG A 26 1.18 -7.42 7.51
CA ARG A 26 2.56 -7.22 7.05
C ARG A 26 2.89 -5.75 6.81
N VAL A 27 2.04 -4.99 6.13
CA VAL A 27 2.31 -3.56 5.88
C VAL A 27 2.16 -2.71 7.14
N ALA A 28 1.29 -3.11 8.08
CA ALA A 28 1.19 -2.46 9.39
C ALA A 28 2.49 -2.58 10.19
N ALA A 29 3.22 -3.69 10.07
CA ALA A 29 4.51 -3.88 10.71
C ALA A 29 5.60 -2.92 10.19
N TYR A 30 5.42 -2.32 9.00
CA TYR A 30 6.37 -1.33 8.47
C TYR A 30 6.33 0.01 9.21
N ASN A 31 5.32 0.25 10.06
CA ASN A 31 5.21 1.50 10.81
C ASN A 31 6.43 1.78 11.68
N GLU A 32 7.06 0.74 12.25
CA GLU A 32 8.27 0.92 13.06
C GLU A 32 9.43 1.48 12.23
N ASP A 33 9.55 1.07 10.96
CA ASP A 33 10.58 1.57 10.04
C ASP A 33 10.35 3.03 9.64
N PHE A 34 9.09 3.45 9.53
CA PHE A 34 8.72 4.81 9.11
C PHE A 34 8.66 5.82 10.26
N ALA A 35 8.20 5.39 11.44
CA ALA A 35 8.03 6.26 12.61
C ALA A 35 9.35 6.52 13.36
N GLY A 36 10.36 5.66 13.17
CA GLY A 36 11.69 5.84 13.75
C GLY A 36 12.59 6.81 12.97
N GLU A 37 13.84 6.94 13.42
CA GLU A 37 14.86 7.80 12.78
C GLU A 37 15.09 7.44 11.30
N GLN A 38 14.83 6.19 10.92
CA GLN A 38 14.99 5.71 9.55
C GLN A 38 13.99 6.32 8.57
N GLY A 39 12.83 6.80 9.03
CA GLY A 39 11.84 7.44 8.16
C GLY A 39 12.41 8.64 7.38
N VAL A 40 13.38 9.35 7.98
CA VAL A 40 14.08 10.47 7.36
C VAL A 40 14.86 10.04 6.11
N TYR A 41 15.31 8.77 6.03
CA TYR A 41 16.07 8.26 4.90
C TYR A 41 15.26 8.02 3.64
N LEU A 42 13.92 8.05 3.73
CA LEU A 42 13.06 8.16 2.55
C LEU A 42 13.24 9.50 1.83
N LEU A 43 13.54 10.56 2.58
CA LEU A 43 13.67 11.92 2.06
C LEU A 43 15.14 12.31 1.80
N PHE A 44 16.07 11.85 2.65
CA PHE A 44 17.44 12.40 2.66
C PHE A 44 18.57 11.42 2.33
N ARG A 45 18.26 10.24 1.75
CA ARG A 45 19.22 9.15 1.47
C ARG A 45 19.93 8.65 2.73
N ALA A 46 19.84 7.33 2.97
CA ALA A 46 20.56 6.69 4.05
C ALA A 46 22.07 6.71 3.80
N PRO A 47 22.90 6.78 4.87
CA PRO A 47 24.35 6.64 4.75
C PRO A 47 24.75 5.23 4.28
N GLN A 48 23.97 4.21 4.63
CA GLN A 48 24.16 2.85 4.18
C GLN A 48 23.46 2.59 2.84
N GLU A 49 24.17 1.96 1.92
CA GLU A 49 23.64 1.58 0.61
C GLU A 49 22.47 0.60 0.74
N GLY A 50 21.46 0.77 -0.11
CA GLY A 50 20.27 -0.10 -0.16
C GLY A 50 19.18 0.22 0.86
N VAL A 51 19.49 0.88 1.99
CA VAL A 51 18.49 1.17 3.04
C VAL A 51 17.36 2.07 2.52
N THR A 52 17.67 3.15 1.82
CA THR A 52 16.64 4.01 1.18
C THR A 52 15.79 3.23 0.18
N ALA A 53 16.38 2.34 -0.61
CA ALA A 53 15.64 1.54 -1.58
C ALA A 53 14.69 0.54 -0.88
N GLN A 54 15.13 -0.06 0.23
CA GLN A 54 14.29 -0.95 1.04
C GLN A 54 13.10 -0.20 1.64
N LEU A 55 13.33 0.96 2.25
CA LEU A 55 12.26 1.81 2.80
C LEU A 55 11.30 2.27 1.71
N PHE A 56 11.81 2.68 0.54
CA PHE A 56 10.99 3.05 -0.60
C PHE A 56 10.11 1.88 -1.08
N ASN A 57 10.65 0.66 -1.11
CA ASN A 57 9.89 -0.52 -1.49
C ASN A 57 8.79 -0.85 -0.48
N LYS A 58 9.07 -0.75 0.83
CA LYS A 58 8.07 -0.90 1.90
C LYS A 58 6.96 0.14 1.75
N LEU A 59 7.31 1.39 1.43
CA LEU A 59 6.33 2.45 1.20
C LEU A 59 5.44 2.14 -0.01
N CYS A 60 6.03 1.78 -1.14
CA CYS A 60 5.26 1.42 -2.35
C CYS A 60 4.28 0.27 -2.09
N ASP A 61 4.70 -0.72 -1.31
CA ASP A 61 3.91 -1.88 -0.96
C ASP A 61 2.78 -1.53 0.01
N ALA A 62 3.05 -0.74 1.05
CA ALA A 62 2.02 -0.22 1.95
C ALA A 62 0.96 0.59 1.20
N VAL A 63 1.37 1.50 0.31
CA VAL A 63 0.44 2.29 -0.52
C VAL A 63 -0.37 1.39 -1.45
N ALA A 64 0.26 0.40 -2.08
CA ALA A 64 -0.45 -0.53 -2.96
C ALA A 64 -1.50 -1.36 -2.22
N VAL A 65 -1.23 -1.81 -0.99
CA VAL A 65 -2.21 -2.51 -0.14
C VAL A 65 -3.34 -1.55 0.30
N MET A 66 -3.00 -0.33 0.73
CA MET A 66 -3.99 0.66 1.15
C MET A 66 -4.90 1.13 0.01
N ALA A 67 -4.47 1.03 -1.26
CA ALA A 67 -5.31 1.34 -2.41
C ALA A 67 -6.56 0.45 -2.54
N PHE A 68 -6.61 -0.70 -1.84
CA PHE A 68 -7.77 -1.61 -1.80
C PHE A 68 -8.78 -1.25 -0.70
N LEU A 69 -8.46 -0.28 0.17
CA LEU A 69 -9.42 0.26 1.14
C LEU A 69 -10.52 1.06 0.43
N PRO A 70 -11.72 1.17 1.01
CA PRO A 70 -12.79 1.96 0.42
C PRO A 70 -12.36 3.42 0.27
N GLY A 71 -12.50 3.96 -0.95
CA GLY A 71 -12.01 5.30 -1.31
C GLY A 71 -10.52 5.37 -1.70
N GLY A 72 -9.78 4.27 -1.58
CA GLY A 72 -8.35 4.19 -1.88
C GLY A 72 -7.49 5.03 -0.94
N ILE A 73 -6.36 5.51 -1.45
CA ILE A 73 -5.42 6.35 -0.69
C ILE A 73 -4.88 7.49 -1.56
N THR A 74 -4.72 8.67 -0.96
CA THR A 74 -4.05 9.82 -1.56
C THR A 74 -2.75 10.09 -0.83
N ILE A 75 -1.63 10.12 -1.55
CA ILE A 75 -0.30 10.39 -0.98
C ILE A 75 0.55 11.18 -1.98
N PHE A 76 1.28 12.18 -1.50
CA PHE A 76 2.12 13.07 -2.32
C PHE A 76 1.41 13.71 -3.52
N GLY A 77 0.11 13.94 -3.42
CA GLY A 77 -0.72 14.52 -4.48
C GLY A 77 -1.21 13.52 -5.53
N ASP A 78 -0.79 12.25 -5.47
CA ASP A 78 -1.30 11.18 -6.32
C ASP A 78 -2.39 10.39 -5.58
N GLN A 79 -3.47 10.04 -6.30
CA GLN A 79 -4.52 9.14 -5.80
C GLN A 79 -4.31 7.73 -6.36
N TYR A 80 -4.38 6.73 -5.49
CA TYR A 80 -4.28 5.32 -5.84
C TYR A 80 -5.53 4.58 -5.38
N GLN A 81 -6.17 3.87 -6.31
CA GLN A 81 -7.39 3.11 -6.07
C GLN A 81 -7.34 1.79 -6.84
N ALA A 82 -7.59 0.69 -6.15
CA ALA A 82 -7.75 -0.62 -6.77
C ALA A 82 -9.18 -0.82 -7.27
N THR A 83 -9.33 -1.60 -8.35
CA THR A 83 -10.64 -1.88 -8.97
C THR A 83 -11.45 -2.91 -8.18
N SER A 84 -10.78 -3.75 -7.39
CA SER A 84 -11.39 -4.84 -6.62
C SER A 84 -11.44 -4.41 -5.16
N TYR A 85 -12.62 -4.02 -4.70
CA TYR A 85 -12.87 -3.70 -3.30
C TYR A 85 -12.98 -5.00 -2.50
N ILE A 86 -12.31 -5.08 -1.34
CA ILE A 86 -12.58 -6.16 -0.39
C ILE A 86 -13.50 -5.60 0.69
N PRO A 87 -14.70 -6.17 0.87
CA PRO A 87 -15.59 -5.73 1.92
C PRO A 87 -14.91 -5.94 3.29
N LEU A 88 -14.64 -4.83 3.98
CA LEU A 88 -13.99 -4.85 5.30
C LEU A 88 -14.97 -5.32 6.40
N THR A 89 -16.26 -5.30 6.09
CA THR A 89 -17.34 -5.79 6.95
C THR A 89 -18.37 -6.60 6.16
N ALA A 90 -19.17 -7.44 6.85
CA ALA A 90 -20.30 -8.14 6.22
C ALA A 90 -21.35 -7.20 5.62
N GLN A 91 -21.40 -5.94 6.06
CA GLN A 91 -22.28 -4.90 5.54
C GLN A 91 -21.82 -4.38 4.17
N ASP A 92 -20.51 -4.38 3.93
CA ASP A 92 -19.90 -3.92 2.69
C ASP A 92 -20.09 -4.90 1.52
N ALA A 93 -20.23 -6.20 1.82
CA ALA A 93 -20.48 -7.23 0.82
C ALA A 93 -21.92 -7.21 0.28
N ALA A 94 -22.87 -6.65 1.03
CA ALA A 94 -24.27 -6.59 0.65
C ALA A 94 -24.55 -5.59 -0.49
N LEU A 95 -23.68 -4.57 -0.66
CA LEU A 95 -23.84 -3.53 -1.68
C LEU A 95 -23.57 -4.03 -3.11
N GLU A 96 -22.88 -5.17 -3.30
CA GLU A 96 -22.70 -5.78 -4.63
C GLU A 96 -23.86 -6.67 -5.08
N THR A 97 -24.75 -7.08 -4.17
CA THR A 97 -25.87 -7.97 -4.55
C THR A 97 -27.09 -7.20 -5.06
N GLU A 98 -27.10 -5.87 -4.92
CA GLU A 98 -28.22 -5.00 -5.31
C GLU A 98 -27.93 -4.08 -6.52
N ALA A 99 -26.76 -4.18 -7.16
CA ALA A 99 -26.39 -3.42 -8.37
C ALA A 99 -26.27 -4.33 -9.59
#